data_AF-A0A963GP06-F1
#
_entry.id   AF-A0A963GP06-F1
#
_cell.length_a   1.000
_cell.length_b   1.000
_cell.length_c   1.000
_cell.angle_alpha   90.00
_cell.angle_beta   90.00
_cell.angle_gamma   90.00
#
_symmetry.space_group_name_H-M   'P 1'
#
loop_
_entity.id
_entity.type
_entity.pdbx_description
1 polymer ?
#
loop_
_entity_poly.entity_id
_entity_poly.type
_entity_poly.pdbx_seq_one_letter_code
_entity_poly.pdbx_strand_id
1 'polypeptide(L)'
;MENQRLLLFAALGFVLFLLWQNWLEFQARKYPPPTPVATAPASPASPAVPAGPSITPGQDVPAAAPAPGIVSQALGSGSRVHVTTDMFEAEIDTIGGDLRRVGLRTYPESVQQPDQPFQLLKDSGPDLFIAQSGLVALNDGPAPNHYAPFTAEQSEYQLTDGQDALEVRLNWSDPSGVKVVKTYTFRRGSFLVELNQRVENSSANDWQGSQYRQFQRTQPKTKGGFFGGGVVTYTGAVISTPEQRYEKISFDQIAKEPLNQTVKDGWIAMIQHYFLGAWIPNAGETDTFYTK
;
A
#
# COMPACT_ATOMS: atom_id res chain seq x y z
N MET A 1 20.93 54.37 25.13
CA MET A 1 20.15 53.12 25.11
C MET A 1 20.56 52.18 23.97
N GLU A 2 21.45 52.59 23.05
CA GLU A 2 22.00 51.75 21.97
C GLU A 2 22.71 50.45 22.43
N ASN A 3 23.54 50.48 23.46
CA ASN A 3 24.40 49.32 23.80
C ASN A 3 23.64 48.12 24.40
N GLN A 4 22.47 48.34 25.01
CA GLN A 4 21.63 47.25 25.53
C GLN A 4 21.01 46.42 24.40
N ARG A 5 20.66 47.05 23.27
CA ARG A 5 20.13 46.34 22.10
C ARG A 5 21.20 45.45 21.47
N LEU A 6 22.44 45.93 21.37
CA LEU A 6 23.57 45.14 20.88
C LEU A 6 23.81 43.90 21.75
N LEU A 7 23.75 44.06 23.08
CA LEU A 7 23.87 42.97 24.05
C LEU A 7 22.75 41.93 23.91
N LEU A 8 21.50 42.38 23.69
CA LEU A 8 20.37 41.49 23.47
C LEU A 8 20.47 40.74 22.15
N PHE A 9 20.97 41.37 21.08
CA PHE A 9 21.23 40.68 19.81
C PHE A 9 22.38 39.67 19.93
N ALA A 10 23.42 39.99 20.68
CA ALA A 10 24.51 39.04 20.96
C ALA A 10 24.02 37.84 21.79
N ALA A 11 23.19 38.07 22.81
CA ALA A 11 22.57 37.02 23.60
C ALA A 11 21.63 36.14 22.75
N LEU A 12 20.82 36.74 21.87
CA LEU A 12 19.96 36.02 20.95
C LEU A 12 20.77 35.17 19.97
N GLY A 13 21.84 35.71 19.40
CA GLY A 13 22.76 34.97 18.52
C GLY A 13 23.40 33.78 19.22
N PHE A 14 23.78 33.94 20.50
CA PHE A 14 24.32 32.86 21.31
C PHE A 14 23.28 31.75 21.57
N VAL A 15 22.03 32.11 21.88
CA VAL A 15 20.94 31.12 22.07
C VAL A 15 20.64 30.37 20.76
N LEU A 16 20.57 31.07 19.62
CA LEU A 16 20.37 30.45 18.31
C LEU A 16 21.52 29.50 17.94
N PHE A 17 22.76 29.89 18.27
CA PHE A 17 23.93 29.04 18.09
C PHE A 17 23.86 27.77 18.96
N LEU A 18 23.47 27.88 20.23
CA LEU A 18 23.30 26.72 21.12
C LEU A 18 22.18 25.78 20.64
N LEU A 19 21.08 26.32 20.12
CA LEU A 19 19.99 25.54 19.52
C LEU A 19 20.46 24.80 18.27
N TRP A 20 21.25 25.46 17.41
CA TRP A 20 21.84 24.81 16.25
C TRP A 20 22.81 23.69 16.68
N GLN A 21 23.70 23.94 17.64
CA GLN A 21 24.61 22.88 18.11
C GLN A 21 23.86 21.66 18.67
N ASN A 22 22.82 21.88 19.48
CA ASN A 22 21.97 20.79 19.97
C ASN A 22 21.27 20.04 18.84
N TRP A 23 20.79 20.76 17.83
CA TRP A 23 20.20 20.15 16.64
C TRP A 23 21.20 19.27 15.89
N LEU A 24 22.45 19.74 15.73
CA LEU A 24 23.50 18.99 15.06
C LEU A 24 23.87 17.71 15.83
N GLU A 25 23.96 17.82 17.16
CA GLU A 25 24.22 16.67 18.04
C GLU A 25 23.07 15.66 18.04
N PHE A 26 21.82 16.14 18.02
CA PHE A 26 20.63 15.30 17.85
C PHE A 26 20.67 14.51 16.54
N GLN A 27 21.01 15.17 15.42
CA GLN A 27 21.15 14.51 14.12
C GLN A 27 22.26 13.45 14.13
N ALA A 28 23.42 13.75 14.73
CA ALA A 28 24.54 12.81 14.83
C ALA A 28 24.21 11.57 15.69
N ARG A 29 23.37 11.71 16.72
CA ARG A 29 22.88 10.57 17.52
C ARG A 29 21.81 9.75 16.81
N LYS A 30 20.92 10.39 16.03
CA LYS A 30 19.88 9.68 15.27
C LYS A 30 20.43 8.92 14.06
N TYR A 31 21.46 9.45 13.42
CA TYR A 31 22.08 8.86 12.24
C TYR A 31 23.60 8.73 12.45
N PRO A 32 24.06 7.81 13.30
CA PRO A 32 25.48 7.58 13.46
C PRO A 32 26.07 7.09 12.12
N PRO A 33 27.26 7.59 11.71
CA PRO A 33 27.93 7.05 10.53
C PRO A 33 28.18 5.55 10.71
N PRO A 34 27.99 4.73 9.67
CA PRO A 34 28.20 3.29 9.76
C PRO A 34 29.65 3.02 10.19
N THR A 35 29.80 2.24 11.26
CA THR A 35 31.11 1.76 11.72
C THR A 35 31.73 0.88 10.63
N PRO A 36 32.98 1.13 10.22
CA PRO A 36 33.68 0.20 9.33
C PRO A 36 33.86 -1.12 10.06
N VAL A 37 33.22 -2.17 9.55
CA VAL A 37 33.39 -3.53 10.06
C VAL A 37 34.79 -3.99 9.68
N ALA A 38 35.62 -4.28 10.67
CA ALA A 38 36.94 -4.87 10.46
C ALA A 38 36.77 -6.32 9.96
N THR A 39 37.32 -6.63 8.79
CA THR A 39 37.38 -7.99 8.26
C THR A 39 38.29 -8.83 9.17
N ALA A 40 37.71 -9.78 9.89
CA ALA A 40 38.48 -10.77 10.65
C ALA A 40 39.00 -11.87 9.71
N PRO A 41 40.25 -12.36 9.90
CA PRO A 41 40.83 -13.39 9.05
C PRO A 41 40.19 -14.75 9.30
N ALA A 42 40.00 -15.51 8.22
CA ALA A 42 39.51 -16.88 8.24
C ALA A 42 40.52 -17.82 8.92
N SER A 43 40.02 -18.79 9.67
CA SER A 43 40.77 -19.97 10.12
C SER A 43 39.91 -21.24 10.02
N PRO A 44 40.54 -22.41 9.89
CA PRO A 44 40.08 -23.46 8.97
C PRO A 44 39.12 -24.47 9.59
N ALA A 45 38.42 -25.17 8.69
CA ALA A 45 37.43 -26.21 8.94
C ALA A 45 38.02 -27.51 9.50
N SER A 46 37.22 -28.22 10.31
CA SER A 46 37.27 -29.67 10.58
C SER A 46 36.06 -30.10 11.43
N PRO A 47 35.67 -31.39 11.48
CA PRO A 47 34.76 -31.99 10.49
C PRO A 47 33.43 -32.46 11.12
N ALA A 48 32.51 -32.84 10.23
CA ALA A 48 31.15 -33.27 10.50
C ALA A 48 31.01 -34.54 11.38
N VAL A 49 29.94 -34.58 12.17
CA VAL A 49 29.30 -35.80 12.68
C VAL A 49 27.77 -35.62 12.60
N PRO A 50 27.00 -36.61 12.12
CA PRO A 50 25.61 -36.43 11.72
C PRO A 50 24.62 -36.61 12.89
N ALA A 51 23.55 -35.81 12.90
CA ALA A 51 22.36 -36.04 13.73
C ALA A 51 21.10 -35.70 12.91
N GLY A 52 20.07 -36.54 13.06
CA GLY A 52 18.85 -36.57 12.26
C GLY A 52 17.90 -35.38 12.41
N PRO A 53 16.73 -35.43 11.76
CA PRO A 53 15.96 -34.24 11.42
C PRO A 53 15.23 -33.66 12.63
N SER A 54 15.66 -32.48 13.05
CA SER A 54 14.87 -31.56 13.87
C SER A 54 14.27 -30.49 12.96
N ILE A 55 12.95 -30.54 12.81
CA ILE A 55 12.11 -29.58 12.11
C ILE A 55 12.09 -28.24 12.86
N THR A 56 12.59 -27.19 12.22
CA THR A 56 12.55 -25.79 12.68
C THR A 56 11.36 -25.08 12.02
N PRO A 57 10.38 -24.56 12.78
CA PRO A 57 9.30 -23.77 12.21
C PRO A 57 9.83 -22.42 11.67
N GLY A 58 9.58 -22.13 10.40
CA GLY A 58 9.88 -20.81 9.79
C GLY A 58 10.76 -20.81 8.55
N GLN A 59 11.01 -21.96 7.90
CA GLN A 59 11.86 -22.02 6.71
C GLN A 59 11.16 -22.38 5.38
N ASP A 60 9.85 -22.17 5.29
CA ASP A 60 9.08 -22.32 4.04
C ASP A 60 8.30 -21.04 3.70
N VAL A 61 9.02 -19.92 3.56
CA VAL A 61 8.52 -18.79 2.77
C VAL A 61 9.51 -18.59 1.62
N PRO A 62 9.15 -18.92 0.37
CA PRO A 62 9.98 -18.59 -0.77
C PRO A 62 10.19 -17.08 -0.80
N ALA A 63 11.45 -16.64 -0.73
CA ALA A 63 11.81 -15.27 -1.03
C ALA A 63 11.37 -14.97 -2.47
N ALA A 64 10.39 -14.08 -2.63
CA ALA A 64 9.95 -13.63 -3.94
C ALA A 64 11.16 -13.08 -4.71
N ALA A 65 11.49 -13.72 -5.84
CA ALA A 65 12.54 -13.25 -6.72
C ALA A 65 12.20 -11.82 -7.19
N PRO A 66 13.20 -10.91 -7.26
CA PRO A 66 12.98 -9.57 -7.79
C PRO A 66 12.55 -9.69 -9.25
N ALA A 67 11.32 -9.27 -9.55
CA ALA A 67 10.81 -9.20 -10.90
C ALA A 67 11.69 -8.25 -11.75
N PRO A 68 12.11 -8.64 -12.96
CA PRO A 68 12.93 -7.80 -13.82
C PRO A 68 12.13 -6.62 -14.40
N GLY A 69 12.77 -5.43 -14.38
CA GLY A 69 12.56 -4.33 -15.33
C GLY A 69 11.18 -3.67 -15.42
N ILE A 70 11.09 -2.42 -14.97
CA ILE A 70 9.90 -1.56 -15.11
C ILE A 70 9.74 -1.18 -16.60
N VAL A 71 8.95 -1.95 -17.32
CA VAL A 71 8.09 -1.37 -18.35
C VAL A 71 6.86 -0.84 -17.62
N SER A 72 6.55 0.45 -17.80
CA SER A 72 5.25 1.00 -17.42
C SER A 72 4.19 0.26 -18.23
N GLN A 73 3.71 -0.87 -17.73
CA GLN A 73 2.65 -1.62 -18.37
C GLN A 73 1.38 -0.80 -18.18
N ALA A 74 0.75 -0.45 -19.31
CA ALA A 74 -0.56 0.17 -19.28
C ALA A 74 -1.51 -0.73 -18.48
N LEU A 75 -2.38 -0.12 -17.68
CA LEU A 75 -3.38 -0.88 -16.93
C LEU A 75 -4.21 -1.71 -17.90
N GLY A 76 -4.21 -3.03 -17.71
CA GLY A 76 -5.15 -3.89 -18.41
C GLY A 76 -6.59 -3.46 -18.08
N SER A 77 -7.45 -3.44 -19.10
CA SER A 77 -8.85 -3.08 -18.92
C SER A 77 -9.78 -4.07 -19.60
N GLY A 78 -10.88 -4.39 -18.91
CA GLY A 78 -11.99 -5.19 -19.40
C GLY A 78 -13.31 -4.48 -19.12
N SER A 79 -14.36 -5.26 -18.86
CA SER A 79 -15.66 -4.72 -18.48
C SER A 79 -15.60 -4.05 -17.10
N ARG A 80 -16.44 -3.01 -16.92
CA ARG A 80 -16.61 -2.32 -15.64
C ARG A 80 -17.81 -2.88 -14.90
N VAL A 81 -17.61 -3.15 -13.62
CA VAL A 81 -18.67 -3.44 -12.66
C VAL A 81 -18.92 -2.18 -11.85
N HIS A 82 -20.10 -1.59 -12.00
CA HIS A 82 -20.52 -0.39 -11.28
C HIS A 82 -21.16 -0.79 -9.95
N VAL A 83 -20.74 -0.12 -8.88
CA VAL A 83 -21.22 -0.36 -7.52
C VAL A 83 -21.62 0.96 -6.90
N THR A 84 -22.88 1.07 -6.50
CA THR A 84 -23.40 2.28 -5.87
C THR A 84 -23.95 1.94 -4.49
N THR A 85 -23.47 2.66 -3.48
CA THR A 85 -23.96 2.59 -2.10
C THR A 85 -24.32 3.98 -1.60
N ASP A 86 -24.73 4.12 -0.35
CA ASP A 86 -24.93 5.42 0.28
C ASP A 86 -23.62 6.23 0.41
N MET A 87 -22.48 5.56 0.57
CA MET A 87 -21.16 6.19 0.74
C MET A 87 -20.34 6.25 -0.55
N PHE A 88 -20.54 5.32 -1.49
CA PHE A 88 -19.66 5.12 -2.64
C PHE A 88 -20.36 5.14 -3.98
N GLU A 89 -19.65 5.67 -4.98
CA GLU A 89 -19.81 5.33 -6.39
C GLU A 89 -18.49 4.71 -6.86
N ALA A 90 -18.46 3.39 -7.06
CA ALA A 90 -17.24 2.65 -7.33
C ALA A 90 -17.30 1.86 -8.63
N GLU A 91 -16.13 1.64 -9.23
CA GLU A 91 -15.96 0.78 -10.40
C GLU A 91 -14.85 -0.23 -10.17
N ILE A 92 -15.16 -1.49 -10.47
CA ILE A 92 -14.21 -2.60 -10.45
C ILE A 92 -13.97 -3.06 -11.90
N ASP A 93 -12.71 -3.24 -12.30
CA ASP A 93 -12.38 -3.81 -13.61
C ASP A 93 -12.36 -5.33 -13.54
N THR A 94 -12.97 -5.99 -14.52
CA THR A 94 -12.89 -7.47 -14.63
C THR A 94 -11.47 -7.97 -14.88
N ILE A 95 -10.56 -7.18 -15.44
CA ILE A 95 -9.13 -7.50 -15.49
C ILE A 95 -8.52 -7.16 -14.13
N GLY A 96 -8.01 -8.20 -13.48
CA GLY A 96 -7.46 -8.17 -12.14
C GLY A 96 -8.50 -8.17 -11.03
N GLY A 97 -9.74 -7.78 -11.30
CA GLY A 97 -10.70 -7.50 -10.23
C GLY A 97 -10.20 -6.34 -9.37
N ASP A 98 -9.68 -5.28 -10.00
CA ASP A 98 -9.07 -4.13 -9.34
C ASP A 98 -10.12 -3.04 -9.08
N LEU A 99 -10.03 -2.36 -7.93
CA LEU A 99 -10.86 -1.21 -7.61
C LEU A 99 -10.25 0.04 -8.25
N ARG A 100 -10.86 0.51 -9.33
CA ARG A 100 -10.26 1.46 -10.29
C ARG A 100 -10.75 2.88 -10.11
N ARG A 101 -12.04 3.02 -9.81
CA ARG A 101 -12.66 4.31 -9.50
C ARG A 101 -13.46 4.18 -8.21
N VAL A 102 -13.32 5.18 -7.34
CA VAL A 102 -14.10 5.33 -6.11
C VAL A 102 -14.37 6.81 -5.88
N GLY A 103 -15.63 7.21 -6.03
CA GLY A 103 -16.18 8.49 -5.61
C GLY A 103 -16.83 8.38 -4.23
N LEU A 104 -16.66 9.40 -3.39
CA LEU A 104 -17.21 9.47 -2.05
C LEU A 104 -18.48 10.34 -2.05
N ARG A 105 -19.66 9.72 -2.04
CA ARG A 105 -20.94 10.42 -2.28
C ARG A 105 -21.30 11.48 -1.24
N THR A 106 -20.75 11.38 -0.03
CA THR A 106 -20.98 12.34 1.05
C THR A 106 -20.02 13.53 1.02
N TYR A 107 -19.05 13.54 0.09
CA TYR A 107 -18.06 14.60 -0.04
C TYR A 107 -18.12 15.16 -1.46
N PRO A 108 -18.49 16.45 -1.65
CA PRO A 108 -18.47 17.04 -2.97
C PRO A 108 -17.04 17.29 -3.45
N GLU A 109 -16.81 17.20 -4.77
CA GLU A 109 -15.53 17.52 -5.41
C GLU A 109 -15.09 18.96 -5.11
N SER A 110 -16.05 19.90 -5.12
CA SER A 110 -15.83 21.28 -4.73
C SER A 110 -17.11 21.96 -4.26
N VAL A 111 -16.98 23.11 -3.59
CA VAL A 111 -18.13 23.95 -3.20
C VAL A 111 -18.97 24.38 -4.42
N GLN A 112 -18.35 24.50 -5.59
CA GLN A 112 -19.01 24.86 -6.85
C GLN A 112 -19.68 23.67 -7.53
N GLN A 113 -19.34 22.43 -7.14
CA GLN A 113 -19.88 21.20 -7.70
C GLN A 113 -20.42 20.31 -6.56
N PRO A 114 -21.46 20.76 -5.84
CA PRO A 114 -21.97 20.05 -4.66
C PRO A 114 -22.56 18.67 -4.99
N ASP A 115 -23.00 18.47 -6.23
CA ASP A 115 -23.62 17.22 -6.67
C ASP A 115 -22.63 16.21 -7.27
N GLN A 116 -21.35 16.58 -7.42
CA GLN A 116 -20.32 15.68 -7.92
C GLN A 116 -19.52 15.08 -6.76
N PRO A 117 -19.55 13.76 -6.56
CA PRO A 117 -18.75 13.11 -5.53
C PRO A 117 -17.25 13.34 -5.74
N PHE A 118 -16.52 13.56 -4.65
CA PHE A 118 -15.07 13.63 -4.65
C PHE A 118 -14.50 12.29 -5.10
N GLN A 119 -13.71 12.31 -6.17
CA GLN A 119 -13.14 11.10 -6.76
C GLN A 119 -11.80 10.77 -6.10
N LEU A 120 -11.80 9.80 -5.17
CA LEU A 120 -10.60 9.34 -4.46
C LEU A 120 -9.71 8.46 -5.35
N LEU A 121 -10.24 7.33 -5.85
CA LEU A 121 -9.50 6.46 -6.78
C LEU A 121 -9.79 6.86 -8.22
N LYS A 122 -8.77 6.91 -9.07
CA LYS A 122 -8.80 7.29 -10.48
C LYS A 122 -7.87 6.36 -11.26
N ASP A 123 -8.28 5.85 -12.40
CA ASP A 123 -7.50 4.88 -13.18
C ASP A 123 -6.82 5.47 -14.43
N SER A 124 -6.85 6.80 -14.58
CA SER A 124 -6.29 7.48 -15.74
C SER A 124 -5.74 8.87 -15.41
N GLY A 125 -4.92 9.38 -16.32
CA GLY A 125 -4.39 10.73 -16.26
C GLY A 125 -3.29 10.93 -15.20
N PRO A 126 -2.97 12.20 -14.88
CA PRO A 126 -1.86 12.55 -13.98
C PRO A 126 -2.15 12.22 -12.51
N ASP A 127 -3.41 11.94 -12.16
CA ASP A 127 -3.87 11.67 -10.79
C ASP A 127 -4.22 10.19 -10.59
N LEU A 128 -3.63 9.29 -11.39
CA LEU A 128 -3.78 7.84 -11.24
C LEU A 128 -3.58 7.45 -9.78
N PHE A 129 -4.59 6.80 -9.20
CA PHE A 129 -4.57 6.19 -7.90
C PHE A 129 -5.58 5.04 -7.86
N ILE A 130 -5.09 3.80 -7.85
CA ILE A 130 -5.92 2.58 -7.90
C ILE A 130 -5.51 1.61 -6.80
N ALA A 131 -6.43 0.70 -6.43
CA ALA A 131 -6.17 -0.36 -5.48
C ALA A 131 -6.24 -1.72 -6.20
N GLN A 132 -5.14 -2.46 -6.19
CA GLN A 132 -5.01 -3.75 -6.87
C GLN A 132 -4.77 -4.86 -5.88
N SER A 133 -5.19 -6.06 -6.25
CA SER A 133 -5.00 -7.27 -5.44
C SER A 133 -4.93 -8.51 -6.30
N GLY A 134 -4.27 -9.55 -5.81
CA GLY A 134 -4.30 -10.85 -6.47
C GLY A 134 -3.61 -11.93 -5.65
N LEU A 135 -3.43 -13.07 -6.29
CA LEU A 135 -2.75 -14.24 -5.75
C LEU A 135 -1.48 -14.53 -6.57
N VAL A 136 -0.47 -15.04 -5.89
CA VAL A 136 0.76 -15.58 -6.48
C VAL A 136 0.90 -17.01 -5.98
N ALA A 137 1.03 -17.97 -6.89
CA ALA A 137 1.32 -19.35 -6.52
C ALA A 137 2.80 -19.51 -6.13
N LEU A 138 3.06 -20.31 -5.10
CA LEU A 138 4.42 -20.62 -4.62
C LEU A 138 4.99 -21.90 -5.22
N ASN A 139 4.15 -22.71 -5.87
CA ASN A 139 4.50 -24.01 -6.45
C ASN A 139 4.24 -24.08 -7.97
N ASP A 140 4.41 -22.96 -8.68
CA ASP A 140 4.10 -22.80 -10.11
C ASP A 140 2.66 -23.16 -10.50
N GLY A 141 1.77 -23.24 -9.51
CA GLY A 141 0.34 -23.49 -9.71
C GLY A 141 -0.40 -22.29 -10.34
N PRO A 142 -1.65 -22.50 -10.77
CA PRO A 142 -2.48 -21.44 -11.32
C PRO A 142 -2.93 -20.47 -10.21
N ALA A 143 -2.74 -19.17 -10.43
CA ALA A 143 -3.18 -18.12 -9.51
C ALA A 143 -3.52 -16.82 -10.27
N PRO A 144 -4.72 -16.24 -10.11
CA PRO A 144 -5.08 -15.01 -10.78
C PRO A 144 -4.43 -13.80 -10.09
N ASN A 145 -3.72 -13.01 -10.88
CA ASN A 145 -3.13 -11.74 -10.47
C ASN A 145 -3.92 -10.54 -11.06
N HIS A 146 -3.40 -9.32 -10.93
CA HIS A 146 -4.05 -8.09 -11.41
C HIS A 146 -4.14 -7.96 -12.95
N TYR A 147 -3.65 -8.95 -13.69
CA TYR A 147 -3.83 -9.07 -15.15
C TYR A 147 -4.83 -10.16 -15.55
N ALA A 148 -5.29 -10.98 -14.59
CA ALA A 148 -6.15 -12.12 -14.87
C ALA A 148 -7.59 -11.66 -15.18
N PRO A 149 -8.25 -12.22 -16.20
CA PRO A 149 -9.64 -11.89 -16.51
C PRO A 149 -10.60 -12.62 -15.55
N PHE A 150 -11.34 -11.87 -14.74
CA PHE A 150 -12.44 -12.37 -13.93
C PHE A 150 -13.78 -12.20 -14.66
N THR A 151 -14.76 -13.01 -14.26
CA THR A 151 -16.16 -12.89 -14.69
C THR A 151 -17.00 -12.40 -13.51
N ALA A 152 -17.67 -11.26 -13.67
CA ALA A 152 -18.62 -10.76 -12.67
C ALA A 152 -19.98 -11.42 -12.81
N GLU A 153 -20.70 -11.59 -11.70
CA GLU A 153 -22.10 -12.11 -11.74
C GLU A 153 -23.07 -11.09 -12.37
N GLN A 154 -22.79 -9.79 -12.19
CA GLN A 154 -23.57 -8.66 -12.71
C GLN A 154 -22.63 -7.51 -13.09
N SER A 155 -23.09 -6.60 -13.94
CA SER A 155 -22.37 -5.37 -14.31
C SER A 155 -22.70 -4.17 -13.44
N GLU A 156 -23.84 -4.19 -12.74
CA GLU A 156 -24.34 -3.11 -11.90
C GLU A 156 -24.85 -3.67 -10.57
N TYR A 157 -24.43 -3.04 -9.48
CA TYR A 157 -24.82 -3.37 -8.12
C TYR A 157 -25.23 -2.10 -7.39
N GLN A 158 -26.39 -2.14 -6.75
CA GLN A 158 -26.92 -1.02 -5.97
C GLN A 158 -27.30 -1.53 -4.58
N LEU A 159 -26.76 -0.89 -3.54
CA LEU A 159 -27.23 -1.11 -2.18
C LEU A 159 -28.59 -0.40 -2.04
N THR A 160 -29.67 -1.18 -2.07
CA THR A 160 -31.06 -0.68 -2.04
C THR A 160 -31.54 -0.44 -0.61
N ASP A 161 -32.57 0.38 -0.44
CA ASP A 161 -33.13 0.68 0.89
C ASP A 161 -33.53 -0.60 1.65
N GLY A 162 -33.20 -0.67 2.93
CA GLY A 162 -33.43 -1.84 3.78
C GLY A 162 -32.37 -2.94 3.71
N GLN A 163 -31.37 -2.84 2.82
CA GLN A 163 -30.20 -3.74 2.81
C GLN A 163 -29.06 -3.19 3.67
N ASP A 164 -28.41 -4.03 4.47
CA ASP A 164 -27.25 -3.61 5.29
C ASP A 164 -25.91 -3.82 4.59
N ALA A 165 -25.86 -4.73 3.61
CA ALA A 165 -24.65 -5.08 2.88
C ALA A 165 -24.93 -5.41 1.41
N LEU A 166 -23.91 -5.23 0.58
CA LEU A 166 -23.89 -5.54 -0.84
C LEU A 166 -22.59 -6.30 -1.15
N GLU A 167 -22.72 -7.50 -1.72
CA GLU A 167 -21.59 -8.32 -2.13
C GLU A 167 -21.44 -8.31 -3.65
N VAL A 168 -20.21 -8.06 -4.12
CA VAL A 168 -19.85 -8.09 -5.54
C VAL A 168 -18.87 -9.24 -5.74
N ARG A 169 -19.28 -10.25 -6.49
CA ARG A 169 -18.51 -11.48 -6.70
C ARG A 169 -17.91 -11.53 -8.10
N LEU A 170 -16.62 -11.80 -8.14
CA LEU A 170 -15.80 -11.97 -9.33
C LEU A 170 -15.22 -13.38 -9.34
N ASN A 171 -15.50 -14.12 -10.40
CA ASN A 171 -15.15 -15.52 -10.53
C ASN A 171 -14.01 -15.70 -11.53
N TRP A 172 -13.05 -16.54 -11.17
CA TRP A 172 -11.98 -16.99 -12.05
C TRP A 172 -11.83 -18.50 -11.95
N SER A 173 -11.48 -19.14 -13.06
CA SER A 173 -11.30 -20.59 -13.12
C SER A 173 -10.15 -20.95 -14.05
N ASP A 174 -9.35 -21.92 -13.64
CA ASP A 174 -8.28 -22.52 -14.42
C ASP A 174 -8.68 -23.92 -14.93
N PRO A 175 -8.24 -24.33 -16.13
CA PRO A 175 -8.50 -25.67 -16.66
C PRO A 175 -8.04 -26.84 -15.78
N SER A 176 -7.07 -26.64 -14.88
CA SER A 176 -6.62 -27.66 -13.93
C SER A 176 -7.63 -27.96 -12.81
N GLY A 177 -8.67 -27.13 -12.65
CA GLY A 177 -9.69 -27.28 -11.60
C GLY A 177 -9.52 -26.36 -10.40
N VAL A 178 -8.55 -25.44 -10.41
CA VAL A 178 -8.46 -24.35 -9.41
C VAL A 178 -9.44 -23.24 -9.77
N LYS A 179 -10.23 -22.81 -8.80
CA LYS A 179 -11.15 -21.67 -8.92
C LYS A 179 -10.85 -20.63 -7.85
N VAL A 180 -11.08 -19.37 -8.19
CA VAL A 180 -10.92 -18.26 -7.26
C VAL A 180 -12.16 -17.38 -7.31
N VAL A 181 -12.76 -17.14 -6.15
CA VAL A 181 -13.86 -16.19 -5.99
C VAL A 181 -13.33 -14.99 -5.21
N LYS A 182 -13.25 -13.84 -5.87
CA LYS A 182 -12.93 -12.56 -5.26
C LYS A 182 -14.24 -11.84 -4.92
N THR A 183 -14.44 -11.53 -3.64
CA THR A 183 -15.67 -10.89 -3.15
C THR A 183 -15.35 -9.56 -2.51
N TYR A 184 -15.96 -8.49 -3.02
CA TYR A 184 -15.99 -7.18 -2.37
C TYR A 184 -17.28 -7.03 -1.59
N THR A 185 -17.20 -6.70 -0.30
CA THR A 185 -18.37 -6.46 0.55
C THR A 185 -18.42 -5.00 0.96
N PHE A 186 -19.49 -4.33 0.58
CA PHE A 186 -19.81 -2.97 0.98
C PHE A 186 -20.91 -3.01 2.04
N ARG A 187 -20.82 -2.14 3.05
CA ARG A 187 -21.81 -2.04 4.13
C ARG A 187 -22.39 -0.65 4.19
N ARG A 188 -23.67 -0.55 4.53
CA ARG A 188 -24.36 0.73 4.72
C ARG A 188 -23.62 1.58 5.75
N GLY A 189 -23.48 2.87 5.48
CA GLY A 189 -22.89 3.82 6.41
C GLY A 189 -21.37 3.70 6.58
N SER A 190 -20.69 2.88 5.78
CA SER A 190 -19.29 2.50 6.00
C SER A 190 -18.40 2.84 4.80
N PHE A 191 -17.22 3.38 5.10
CA PHE A 191 -16.12 3.52 4.13
C PHE A 191 -15.18 2.30 4.09
N LEU A 192 -15.40 1.31 4.96
CA LEU A 192 -14.67 0.05 4.90
C LEU A 192 -15.27 -0.82 3.79
N VAL A 193 -14.43 -1.25 2.85
CA VAL A 193 -14.74 -2.26 1.84
C VAL A 193 -13.94 -3.51 2.17
N GLU A 194 -14.62 -4.61 2.46
CA GLU A 194 -13.96 -5.88 2.74
C GLU A 194 -13.62 -6.58 1.43
N LEU A 195 -12.42 -7.16 1.33
CA LEU A 195 -11.99 -7.97 0.21
C LEU A 195 -11.67 -9.38 0.70
N ASN A 196 -12.40 -10.36 0.20
CA ASN A 196 -12.13 -11.78 0.45
C ASN A 196 -11.74 -12.47 -0.86
N GLN A 197 -10.71 -13.32 -0.81
CA GLN A 197 -10.32 -14.17 -1.93
C GLN A 197 -10.38 -15.64 -1.48
N ARG A 198 -11.33 -16.39 -2.02
CA ARG A 198 -11.52 -17.81 -1.73
C ARG A 198 -10.94 -18.65 -2.85
N VAL A 199 -10.01 -19.54 -2.52
CA VAL A 199 -9.44 -20.51 -3.45
C VAL A 199 -10.12 -21.86 -3.25
N GLU A 200 -10.65 -22.42 -4.33
CA GLU A 200 -11.24 -23.76 -4.36
C GLU A 200 -10.37 -24.64 -5.26
N ASN A 201 -9.66 -25.58 -4.65
CA ASN A 201 -8.77 -26.49 -5.38
C ASN A 201 -9.43 -27.85 -5.56
N SER A 202 -9.89 -28.15 -6.78
CA SER A 202 -10.38 -29.48 -7.18
C SER A 202 -9.37 -30.23 -8.07
N SER A 203 -8.12 -29.76 -8.13
CA SER A 203 -7.06 -30.41 -8.91
C SER A 203 -6.46 -31.60 -8.15
N ALA A 204 -5.57 -32.34 -8.83
CA ALA A 204 -4.86 -33.47 -8.22
C ALA A 204 -3.67 -33.05 -7.33
N ASN A 205 -3.25 -31.78 -7.38
CA ASN A 205 -2.07 -31.27 -6.68
C ASN A 205 -2.49 -30.29 -5.58
N ASP A 206 -1.70 -30.21 -4.50
CA ASP A 206 -1.89 -29.17 -3.49
C ASP A 206 -1.68 -27.78 -4.09
N TRP A 207 -2.50 -26.81 -3.68
CA TRP A 207 -2.33 -25.41 -4.06
C TRP A 207 -1.66 -24.66 -2.91
N GLN A 208 -0.59 -23.95 -3.21
CA GLN A 208 0.11 -23.10 -2.25
C GLN A 208 0.34 -21.74 -2.87
N GLY A 209 0.02 -20.67 -2.14
CA GLY A 209 0.07 -19.33 -2.66
C GLY A 209 0.02 -18.27 -1.58
N SER A 210 0.32 -17.04 -1.99
CA SER A 210 0.23 -15.85 -1.16
C SER A 210 -0.65 -14.81 -1.85
N GLN A 211 -1.40 -14.05 -1.05
CA GLN A 211 -2.09 -12.86 -1.55
C GLN A 211 -1.14 -11.65 -1.57
N TYR A 212 -1.38 -10.72 -2.48
CA TYR A 212 -0.80 -9.38 -2.41
C TYR A 212 -1.87 -8.32 -2.64
N ARG A 213 -1.59 -7.14 -2.10
CA ARG A 213 -2.45 -5.96 -2.07
C ARG A 213 -1.56 -4.76 -2.30
N GLN A 214 -1.86 -3.94 -3.30
CA GLN A 214 -1.04 -2.77 -3.61
C GLN A 214 -1.87 -1.54 -3.97
N PHE A 215 -1.30 -0.37 -3.73
CA PHE A 215 -1.76 0.86 -4.35
C PHE A 215 -0.79 1.21 -5.47
N GLN A 216 -1.33 1.53 -6.65
CA GLN A 216 -0.55 2.15 -7.71
C GLN A 216 -0.99 3.59 -7.84
N ARG A 217 -0.03 4.52 -7.72
CA ARG A 217 -0.31 5.94 -7.70
C ARG A 217 0.75 6.75 -8.42
N THR A 218 0.35 7.69 -9.25
CA THR A 218 1.24 8.73 -9.76
C THR A 218 1.48 9.78 -8.68
N GLN A 219 2.72 10.26 -8.58
CA GLN A 219 3.03 11.41 -7.75
C GLN A 219 2.23 12.62 -8.27
N PRO A 220 1.29 13.19 -7.49
CA PRO A 220 0.50 14.31 -7.97
C PRO A 220 1.40 15.49 -8.27
N LYS A 221 1.17 16.16 -9.40
CA LYS A 221 1.88 17.41 -9.70
C LYS A 221 1.43 18.46 -8.69
N THR A 222 2.35 19.00 -7.91
CA THR A 222 2.08 20.06 -6.94
C THR A 222 1.48 21.26 -7.69
N LYS A 223 0.18 21.50 -7.53
CA LYS A 223 -0.48 22.71 -8.07
C LYS A 223 -0.22 23.88 -7.10
N GLY A 224 0.89 24.59 -7.32
CA GLY A 224 1.27 25.85 -6.65
C GLY A 224 1.85 25.70 -5.24
N GLY A 225 2.80 26.49 -4.76
CA GLY A 225 3.53 27.64 -5.30
C GLY A 225 4.09 28.40 -4.09
N PHE A 226 5.40 28.66 -4.05
CA PHE A 226 6.11 29.35 -2.95
C PHE A 226 5.52 30.74 -2.57
N PHE A 227 4.58 31.26 -3.37
CA PHE A 227 3.94 32.57 -3.21
C PHE A 227 2.39 32.54 -3.27
N GLY A 228 1.75 31.38 -3.16
CA GLY A 228 0.32 31.23 -3.46
C GLY A 228 -0.51 30.56 -2.37
N GLY A 229 -0.44 31.02 -1.12
CA GLY A 229 -1.46 30.88 -0.05
C GLY A 229 -2.00 29.49 0.35
N GLY A 230 -1.67 28.41 -0.36
CA GLY A 230 -2.13 27.05 -0.10
C GLY A 230 -1.26 26.36 0.95
N VAL A 231 -1.90 25.66 1.89
CA VAL A 231 -1.19 24.79 2.83
C VAL A 231 -0.56 23.64 2.05
N VAL A 232 0.77 23.49 2.13
CA VAL A 232 1.46 22.31 1.60
C VAL A 232 1.06 21.12 2.46
N THR A 233 0.24 20.24 1.91
CA THR A 233 -0.18 19.01 2.58
C THR A 233 0.61 17.84 2.05
N TYR A 234 0.88 16.89 2.94
CA TYR A 234 1.61 15.70 2.57
C TYR A 234 0.72 14.78 1.71
N THR A 235 1.25 14.35 0.58
CA THR A 235 0.67 13.27 -0.23
C THR A 235 1.74 12.22 -0.47
N GLY A 236 1.46 10.98 -0.10
CA GLY A 236 2.44 9.90 -0.17
C GLY A 236 2.02 8.67 0.62
N ALA A 237 2.90 7.67 0.62
CA ALA A 237 2.65 6.42 1.31
C ALA A 237 2.84 6.58 2.82
N VAL A 238 2.05 5.85 3.59
CA VAL A 238 2.18 5.73 5.03
C VAL A 238 2.15 4.26 5.37
N ILE A 239 2.99 3.84 6.30
CA ILE A 239 2.93 2.51 6.86
C ILE A 239 2.80 2.58 8.38
N SER A 240 2.29 1.51 8.95
CA SER A 240 2.24 1.29 10.39
C SER A 240 2.71 -0.12 10.70
N THR A 241 3.64 -0.21 11.64
CA THR A 241 4.10 -1.47 12.23
C THR A 241 3.85 -1.42 13.75
N PRO A 242 3.88 -2.57 14.44
CA PRO A 242 3.81 -2.59 15.91
C PRO A 242 4.88 -1.73 16.59
N GLU A 243 6.09 -1.69 16.02
CA GLU A 243 7.26 -0.94 16.49
C GLU A 243 7.15 0.54 16.14
N GLN A 244 6.73 0.85 14.91
CA GLN A 244 6.58 2.20 14.40
C GLN A 244 5.15 2.43 13.91
N ARG A 245 4.33 2.97 14.81
CA ARG A 245 2.88 3.15 14.61
C ARG A 245 2.51 4.05 13.44
N TYR A 246 3.41 4.92 12.99
CA TYR A 246 3.16 5.82 11.86
C TYR A 246 4.48 6.25 11.20
N GLU A 247 4.67 5.89 9.95
CA GLU A 247 5.83 6.28 9.13
C GLU A 247 5.38 6.80 7.78
N LYS A 248 5.94 7.95 7.37
CA LYS A 248 5.71 8.52 6.03
C LYS A 248 6.82 8.05 5.10
N ILE A 249 6.45 7.60 3.92
CA ILE A 249 7.36 7.25 2.84
C ILE A 249 6.99 8.11 1.63
N SER A 250 7.81 9.13 1.35
CA SER A 250 7.58 10.02 0.21
C SER A 250 7.84 9.31 -1.12
N PHE A 251 7.27 9.83 -2.21
CA PHE A 251 7.55 9.32 -3.56
C PHE A 251 9.06 9.36 -3.90
N ASP A 252 9.77 10.41 -3.46
CA ASP A 252 11.22 10.52 -3.65
C ASP A 252 11.99 9.43 -2.89
N GLN A 253 11.51 9.03 -1.71
CA GLN A 253 12.09 7.92 -0.95
C GLN A 253 11.84 6.59 -1.67
N ILE A 254 10.61 6.34 -2.12
CA ILE A 254 10.26 5.15 -2.91
C ILE A 254 11.19 4.98 -4.12
N ALA A 255 11.46 6.08 -4.83
CA ALA A 255 12.32 6.07 -6.01
C ALA A 255 13.81 5.85 -5.72
N LYS A 256 14.27 6.17 -4.51
CA LYS A 256 15.70 6.07 -4.11
C LYS A 256 16.01 4.78 -3.36
N GLU A 257 15.13 4.38 -2.47
CA GLU A 257 15.31 3.27 -1.55
C GLU A 257 14.00 2.48 -1.46
N PRO A 258 13.84 1.43 -2.28
CA PRO A 258 12.67 0.58 -2.23
C PRO A 258 12.51 -0.05 -0.83
N LEU A 259 11.34 0.11 -0.24
CA LEU A 259 10.98 -0.59 0.98
C LEU A 259 10.95 -2.10 0.70
N ASN A 260 11.44 -2.89 1.63
CA ASN A 260 11.22 -4.32 1.69
C ASN A 260 11.37 -4.80 3.15
N GLN A 261 10.26 -4.96 3.85
CA GLN A 261 10.26 -5.40 5.24
C GLN A 261 9.10 -6.33 5.54
N THR A 262 9.35 -7.33 6.40
CA THR A 262 8.30 -8.23 6.90
C THR A 262 7.69 -7.65 8.17
N VAL A 263 6.37 -7.50 8.17
CA VAL A 263 5.61 -6.86 9.25
C VAL A 263 4.44 -7.76 9.63
N LYS A 264 4.29 -8.02 10.92
CA LYS A 264 3.10 -8.65 11.49
C LYS A 264 2.19 -7.58 12.07
N ASP A 265 0.88 -7.71 11.90
CA ASP A 265 -0.11 -6.79 12.48
C ASP A 265 0.09 -5.31 12.07
N GLY A 266 0.51 -5.09 10.81
CA GLY A 266 0.70 -3.75 10.23
C GLY A 266 -0.35 -3.37 9.20
N TRP A 267 -0.28 -2.14 8.69
CA TRP A 267 -1.07 -1.71 7.53
C TRP A 267 -0.28 -0.73 6.66
N ILE A 268 -0.69 -0.62 5.40
CA ILE A 268 -0.17 0.36 4.45
C ILE A 268 -1.30 1.29 4.00
N ALA A 269 -0.97 2.54 3.72
CA ALA A 269 -1.90 3.52 3.22
C ALA A 269 -1.24 4.46 2.21
N MET A 270 -2.08 5.10 1.42
CA MET A 270 -1.72 6.23 0.57
C MET A 270 -2.62 7.40 0.97
N ILE A 271 -2.02 8.47 1.47
CA ILE A 271 -2.75 9.61 2.03
C ILE A 271 -2.60 10.85 1.17
N GLN A 272 -3.59 11.73 1.27
CA GLN A 272 -3.60 13.08 0.70
C GLN A 272 -4.36 14.01 1.66
N HIS A 273 -4.53 15.29 1.31
CA HIS A 273 -5.32 16.20 2.13
C HIS A 273 -6.73 15.64 2.37
N TYR A 274 -7.09 15.45 3.64
CA TYR A 274 -8.38 14.92 4.14
C TYR A 274 -8.72 13.46 3.86
N PHE A 275 -8.07 12.80 2.90
CA PHE A 275 -8.46 11.46 2.45
C PHE A 275 -7.28 10.48 2.43
N LEU A 276 -7.60 9.19 2.58
CA LEU A 276 -6.65 8.10 2.44
C LEU A 276 -7.33 6.86 1.84
N GLY A 277 -6.52 6.02 1.19
CA GLY A 277 -6.84 4.60 1.00
C GLY A 277 -5.87 3.76 1.83
N ALA A 278 -6.36 2.71 2.49
CA ALA A 278 -5.52 1.80 3.27
C ALA A 278 -5.84 0.33 2.97
N TRP A 279 -4.80 -0.50 2.97
CA TRP A 279 -4.92 -1.95 3.04
C TRP A 279 -4.65 -2.37 4.48
N ILE A 280 -5.66 -3.01 5.09
CA ILE A 280 -5.62 -3.47 6.49
C ILE A 280 -5.80 -4.99 6.46
N PRO A 281 -4.73 -5.75 6.66
CA PRO A 281 -4.77 -7.21 6.83
C PRO A 281 -5.59 -7.61 8.07
N ASN A 282 -6.03 -8.88 8.14
CA ASN A 282 -6.63 -9.38 9.36
C ASN A 282 -5.60 -9.47 10.49
N ALA A 283 -6.09 -9.41 11.73
CA ALA A 283 -5.24 -9.57 12.90
C ALA A 283 -4.48 -10.90 12.87
N GLY A 284 -3.19 -10.85 13.18
CA GLY A 284 -2.26 -11.97 13.17
C GLY A 284 -1.58 -12.22 11.83
N GLU A 285 -1.99 -11.57 10.73
CA GLU A 285 -1.34 -11.70 9.43
C GLU A 285 0.10 -11.12 9.45
N THR A 286 1.00 -11.83 8.78
CA THR A 286 2.35 -11.38 8.48
C THR A 286 2.45 -11.09 6.99
N ASP A 287 2.78 -9.86 6.62
CA ASP A 287 2.93 -9.40 5.24
C ASP A 287 4.35 -8.87 5.00
N THR A 288 4.76 -8.87 3.73
CA THR A 288 5.95 -8.14 3.30
C THR A 288 5.53 -6.81 2.69
N PHE A 289 5.85 -5.70 3.35
CA PHE A 289 5.64 -4.36 2.81
C PHE A 289 6.78 -4.02 1.86
N TYR A 290 6.42 -3.63 0.63
CA TYR A 290 7.40 -3.23 -0.37
C TYR A 290 6.93 -2.02 -1.18
N THR A 291 7.89 -1.32 -1.78
CA THR A 291 7.63 -0.25 -2.75
C THR A 291 8.42 -0.50 -4.04
N LYS A 292 7.94 0.04 -5.17
CA LYS A 292 8.57 -0.08 -6.49
C LYS A 292 8.47 1.24 -7.23
#